data_AF-A0A2G9TH67-F1
#
_entry.id   AF-A0A2G9TH67-F1
#
_cell.length_a   1.000
_cell.length_b   1.000
_cell.length_c   1.000
_cell.angle_alpha   90.00
_cell.angle_beta   90.00
_cell.angle_gamma   90.00
#
_symmetry.space_group_name_H-M   'P 1'
#
loop_
_entity.id
_entity.type
_entity.pdbx_description
1 polymer ?
#
loop_
_entity_poly.entity_id
_entity_poly.type
_entity_poly.pdbx_seq_one_letter_code
_entity_poly.pdbx_strand_id
1 'polypeptide(L)'
;GVACASCMPTVGAVTAAWASLRQHGLFMSTLTTFGQISAVFAMPVSGELCSSSLGWESVFYLHSVICFIAFVGWFFLYTNSPEHHSLVSKHELADINDGKSALSLK
;
A
#
# COMPACT_ATOMS: atom_id res chain seq x y z
N GLY A 1 11.28 -7.72 11.09
CA GLY A 1 12.41 -7.97 10.17
C GLY A 1 11.92 -8.31 8.78
N VAL A 2 11.52 -9.56 8.55
CA VAL A 2 11.10 -10.08 7.23
C VAL A 2 9.97 -9.28 6.56
N ALA A 3 8.92 -8.93 7.31
CA ALA A 3 7.79 -8.17 6.76
C ALA A 3 8.18 -6.76 6.29
N CYS A 4 9.07 -6.09 7.02
CA CYS A 4 9.56 -4.76 6.64
C CYS A 4 10.44 -4.83 5.37
N ALA A 5 11.26 -5.88 5.26
CA ALA A 5 12.10 -6.10 4.08
C ALA A 5 11.27 -6.32 2.79
N SER A 6 10.09 -6.95 2.89
CA SER A 6 9.20 -7.13 1.75
C SER A 6 8.48 -5.86 1.29
N CYS A 7 8.38 -4.80 2.10
CA CYS A 7 7.63 -3.59 1.75
C CYS A 7 8.15 -2.94 0.45
N MET A 8 9.47 -2.76 0.33
CA MET A 8 10.05 -2.04 -0.82
C MET A 8 9.93 -2.81 -2.15
N PRO A 9 10.24 -4.13 -2.21
CA PRO A 9 9.97 -4.93 -3.40
C PRO A 9 8.48 -4.94 -3.79
N THR A 10 7.58 -5.05 -2.80
CA THR A 10 6.14 -5.05 -3.06
C THR A 10 5.68 -3.71 -3.66
N VAL A 11 6.13 -2.57 -3.11
CA VAL A 11 5.83 -1.24 -3.68
C VAL A 11 6.29 -1.16 -5.13
N GLY A 12 7.50 -1.65 -5.43
CA GLY A 12 8.04 -1.69 -6.80
C GLY A 12 7.20 -2.55 -7.74
N ALA A 13 6.84 -3.76 -7.33
CA ALA A 13 6.03 -4.69 -8.12
C ALA A 13 4.63 -4.15 -8.38
N VAL A 14 3.96 -3.60 -7.36
CA VAL A 14 2.63 -3.00 -7.49
C VAL A 14 2.69 -1.80 -8.43
N THR A 15 3.68 -0.92 -8.28
CA THR A 15 3.87 0.24 -9.18
C THR A 15 4.11 -0.21 -10.62
N ALA A 16 4.94 -1.23 -10.84
CA ALA A 16 5.22 -1.75 -12.19
C ALA A 16 3.97 -2.33 -12.86
N ALA A 17 3.11 -3.04 -12.10
CA ALA A 17 1.88 -3.60 -12.62
C ALA A 17 0.80 -2.54 -12.84
N TRP A 18 0.58 -1.64 -11.88
CA TRP A 18 -0.61 -0.77 -11.81
C TRP A 18 -0.39 0.68 -12.27
N ALA A 19 0.85 1.20 -12.24
CA ALA A 19 1.09 2.57 -12.67
C ALA A 19 1.30 2.65 -14.20
N SER A 20 0.77 3.71 -14.82
CA SER A 20 1.17 4.14 -16.17
C SER A 20 2.60 4.69 -16.15
N LEU A 21 3.35 4.52 -17.23
CA LEU A 21 4.75 4.97 -17.35
C LEU A 21 4.91 6.47 -17.03
N ARG A 22 3.94 7.29 -17.46
CA ARG A 22 3.97 8.75 -17.24
C ARG A 22 3.81 9.14 -15.77
N GLN A 23 3.10 8.34 -14.97
CA GLN A 23 2.80 8.63 -13.56
C GLN A 23 3.51 7.70 -12.58
N HIS A 24 4.45 6.89 -13.07
CA HIS A 24 5.16 5.89 -12.28
C HIS A 24 5.82 6.47 -11.03
N GLY A 25 6.52 7.61 -11.17
CA GLY A 25 7.19 8.27 -10.04
C GLY A 25 6.24 8.81 -8.98
N LEU A 26 5.08 9.34 -9.39
CA LEU A 26 4.06 9.83 -8.45
C LEU A 26 3.49 8.66 -7.65
N PHE A 27 3.10 7.58 -8.32
CA PHE A 27 2.54 6.40 -7.70
C PHE A 27 3.52 5.75 -6.70
N MET A 28 4.78 5.59 -7.10
CA MET A 28 5.83 5.05 -6.22
C MET A 28 6.08 5.94 -4.99
N SER A 29 6.14 7.26 -5.17
CA SER A 29 6.35 8.23 -4.08
C SER A 29 5.21 8.18 -3.07
N THR A 30 3.96 8.17 -3.55
CA THR A 30 2.77 8.05 -2.71
C THR A 30 2.80 6.75 -1.91
N LEU A 31 3.09 5.62 -2.57
CA LEU A 31 3.18 4.32 -1.87
C LEU A 31 4.29 4.28 -0.84
N THR A 32 5.45 4.89 -1.10
CA THR A 32 6.62 4.86 -0.19
C THR A 32 6.44 5.74 1.04
N THR A 33 5.56 6.75 0.98
CA THR A 33 5.32 7.70 2.07
C THR A 33 4.64 7.06 3.29
N PHE A 34 4.13 5.82 3.16
CA PHE A 34 3.46 5.08 4.23
C PHE A 34 4.24 5.05 5.56
N GLY A 35 5.57 4.93 5.52
CA GLY A 35 6.41 4.83 6.72
C GLY A 35 6.46 6.14 7.52
N GLN A 36 6.41 7.28 6.85
CA GLN A 36 6.38 8.58 7.53
C GLN A 36 4.99 8.85 8.11
N ILE A 37 3.95 8.53 7.34
CA ILE A 37 2.55 8.68 7.76
C ILE A 37 2.28 7.80 8.98
N SER A 38 2.70 6.53 8.96
CA SER A 38 2.45 5.61 10.08
C SER A 38 3.10 6.11 11.38
N ALA A 39 4.31 6.67 11.32
CA ALA A 39 4.98 7.24 12.49
C ALA A 39 4.22 8.45 13.06
N VAL A 40 3.78 9.37 12.19
CA VAL A 40 3.01 10.56 12.57
C VAL A 40 1.71 10.20 13.30
N PHE A 41 1.06 9.11 12.93
CA PHE A 41 -0.15 8.64 13.61
C PHE A 41 0.15 7.75 14.84
N ALA A 42 1.09 6.82 14.73
CA ALA A 42 1.35 5.84 15.79
C ALA A 42 1.93 6.49 17.05
N MET A 43 2.79 7.50 16.91
CA MET A 43 3.48 8.11 18.06
C MET A 43 2.52 8.87 18.99
N PRO A 44 1.65 9.79 18.52
CA PRO A 44 0.70 10.48 19.40
C PRO A 44 -0.34 9.53 20.00
N VAL A 45 -0.86 8.59 19.20
CA VAL A 45 -1.85 7.61 19.65
C VAL A 45 -1.27 6.73 20.76
N SER A 46 -0.02 6.29 20.62
CA SER A 46 0.67 5.53 21.67
C SER A 46 0.90 6.38 22.92
N GLY A 47 1.24 7.67 22.77
CA GLY A 47 1.44 8.58 23.90
C GLY A 47 0.19 8.78 24.76
N GLU A 48 -0.95 9.01 24.11
CA GLU A 48 -2.25 9.17 24.78
C GLU A 48 -2.70 7.87 25.46
N LEU A 49 -2.58 6.73 24.76
CA LEU A 49 -3.00 5.43 25.30
C LEU A 49 -2.13 4.96 26.46
N CYS A 50 -0.81 5.17 26.40
CA CYS A 50 0.09 4.86 27.51
C CYS A 50 -0.18 5.69 28.76
N SER A 51 -0.70 6.91 28.60
CA SER A 51 -1.07 7.80 29.71
C SER A 51 -2.45 7.48 30.30
N SER A 52 -3.27 6.74 29.56
CA SER A 52 -4.60 6.32 29.99
C SER A 52 -4.56 5.12 30.95
N SER A 53 -5.66 4.89 31.67
CA SER A 53 -5.80 3.75 32.60
C SER A 53 -5.76 2.36 31.93
N LEU A 54 -5.85 2.32 30.59
CA LEU A 54 -5.74 1.10 29.79
C LEU A 54 -4.28 0.63 29.60
N GLY A 55 -3.30 1.47 29.95
CA GLY A 55 -1.88 1.14 29.88
C GLY A 55 -1.35 0.91 28.46
N TRP A 56 -0.07 0.52 28.38
CA TRP A 56 0.66 0.38 27.12
C TRP A 56 0.18 -0.79 26.25
N GLU A 57 -0.41 -1.82 26.86
CA GLU A 57 -0.90 -3.01 26.15
C GLU A 57 -2.02 -2.66 25.16
N SER A 58 -2.83 -1.65 25.48
CA SER A 58 -3.93 -1.18 24.64
C SER A 58 -3.49 -0.69 23.26
N VAL A 59 -2.27 -0.17 23.14
CA VAL A 59 -1.67 0.28 21.87
C VAL A 59 -1.56 -0.89 20.90
N PHE A 60 -1.11 -2.05 21.38
CA PHE A 60 -0.93 -3.25 20.56
C PHE A 60 -2.28 -3.79 20.08
N TYR A 61 -3.28 -3.83 20.97
CA TYR A 61 -4.63 -4.24 20.61
C TYR A 61 -5.23 -3.32 19.54
N LEU A 62 -5.13 -2.00 19.72
CA LEU A 62 -5.64 -1.03 18.73
C LEU A 62 -4.96 -1.22 17.36
N HIS A 63 -3.63 -1.28 17.33
CA HIS A 63 -2.89 -1.41 16.08
C HIS A 63 -3.18 -2.74 15.38
N SER A 64 -3.39 -3.82 16.15
CA SER A 64 -3.74 -5.13 15.60
C SER A 64 -5.12 -5.14 14.95
N VAL A 65 -6.12 -4.48 15.55
CA VAL A 65 -7.48 -4.36 14.98
C VAL A 65 -7.46 -3.53 13.70
N ILE A 66 -6.74 -2.40 13.69
CA ILE A 66 -6.59 -1.57 12.50
C ILE A 66 -5.92 -2.36 11.38
N CYS A 67 -4.83 -3.08 11.69
CA CYS A 67 -4.13 -3.93 10.72
C CYS A 67 -5.03 -5.03 10.16
N PHE A 68 -5.83 -5.68 11.01
CA PHE A 68 -6.76 -6.72 10.59
C PHE A 68 -7.85 -6.17 9.66
N ILE A 69 -8.46 -5.02 10.00
CA ILE A 69 -9.45 -4.37 9.14
C ILE A 69 -8.83 -3.99 7.79
N ALA A 70 -7.63 -3.40 7.80
CA ALA A 70 -6.92 -3.03 6.59
C ALA A 70 -6.58 -4.27 5.73
N PHE A 71 -6.17 -5.37 6.35
CA PHE A 71 -5.89 -6.63 5.66
C PHE A 71 -7.15 -7.20 5.00
N VAL A 72 -8.28 -7.21 5.72
CA VAL A 72 -9.57 -7.66 5.16
C VAL A 72 -9.98 -6.77 3.99
N GLY A 73 -9.87 -5.45 4.13
CA GLY A 73 -10.15 -4.51 3.03
C GLY A 73 -9.25 -4.75 1.82
N TRP A 74 -7.95 -4.92 2.04
CA TRP A 74 -7.00 -5.24 0.98
C TRP A 74 -7.31 -6.58 0.31
N PHE A 75 -7.67 -7.60 1.07
CA PHE A 75 -8.01 -8.93 0.54
C PHE A 75 -9.19 -8.89 -0.44
N PHE A 76 -10.18 -8.02 -0.20
CA PHE A 76 -11.33 -7.86 -1.11
C PHE A 76 -11.07 -6.90 -2.27
N LEU A 77 -10.27 -5.85 -2.06
CA LEU A 77 -10.07 -4.79 -3.03
C LEU A 77 -8.87 -5.02 -3.96
N TYR A 78 -7.85 -5.73 -3.51
CA TYR A 78 -6.62 -5.89 -4.27
C TYR A 78 -6.67 -7.13 -5.15
N THR A 79 -6.28 -6.97 -6.42
CA THR A 79 -6.04 -8.10 -7.33
C THR A 79 -4.66 -7.95 -7.95
N ASN A 80 -4.02 -9.07 -8.29
CA ASN A 80 -2.64 -9.04 -8.79
C ASN A 80 -2.54 -8.46 -10.21
N SER A 81 -3.59 -8.61 -11.02
CA SER A 81 -3.59 -8.18 -12.43
C SER A 81 -4.68 -7.13 -12.69
N PRO A 82 -4.34 -5.93 -13.19
CA PRO A 82 -5.33 -4.90 -13.51
C PRO A 82 -6.33 -5.36 -14.58
N GLU A 83 -5.97 -6.33 -15.41
CA GLU A 83 -6.81 -6.93 -16.46
C GLU A 83 -8.04 -7.70 -15.91
N HIS A 84 -7.93 -8.25 -14.70
CA HIS A 84 -8.99 -9.03 -14.06
C HIS A 84 -9.79 -8.22 -13.04
N HIS A 85 -9.46 -6.94 -12.89
CA HIS A 85 -10.07 -6.10 -11.88
C HIS A 85 -11.35 -5.45 -12.42
N SER A 86 -12.50 -5.74 -11.80
CA SER A 86 -13.81 -5.25 -12.26
C SER A 86 -13.96 -3.72 -12.19
N LEU A 87 -13.12 -3.03 -11.42
CA LEU A 87 -13.11 -1.57 -11.31
C LEU A 87 -12.18 -0.87 -12.31
N VAL A 88 -11.38 -1.61 -13.09
CA VAL A 88 -10.48 -1.01 -14.09
C VAL A 88 -11.23 -0.86 -15.41
N SER A 89 -11.35 0.38 -15.89
CA SER A 89 -11.95 0.64 -17.19
C SER A 89 -11.01 0.21 -18.33
N LYS A 90 -11.58 -0.15 -19.48
CA LYS A 90 -10.80 -0.48 -20.70
C LYS A 90 -9.88 0.66 -21.13
N HIS A 91 -10.27 1.91 -20.86
CA HIS A 91 -9.44 3.08 -21.16
C HIS A 91 -8.24 3.18 -20.23
N GLU A 92 -8.45 3.01 -18.92
CA GLU A 92 -7.35 3.01 -17.93
C GLU A 92 -6.38 1.85 -18.15
N LEU A 93 -6.89 0.67 -18.53
CA LEU A 93 -6.06 -0.48 -18.85
C LEU A 93 -5.15 -0.19 -20.06
N ALA A 94 -5.67 0.50 -21.09
CA ALA A 94 -4.88 0.91 -22.24
C ALA A 94 -3.77 1.89 -21.82
N ASP A 95 -4.07 2.88 -20.99
CA ASP A 95 -3.10 3.87 -20.50
C ASP A 95 -2.02 3.26 -19.57
N ILE A 96 -2.37 2.22 -18.81
CA ILE A 96 -1.42 1.47 -17.96
C ILE A 96 -0.48 0.62 -18.83
N ASN A 97 -0.99 0.01 -19.90
CA ASN A 97 -0.23 -0.86 -20.79
C ASN A 97 0.55 -0.09 -21.87
N ASP A 98 0.17 1.16 -22.14
CA ASP A 98 0.85 2.03 -23.10
C ASP A 98 2.34 2.19 -22.73
N GLY A 99 3.22 1.84 -23.68
CA GLY A 99 4.68 1.85 -23.51
C GLY A 99 5.30 0.64 -22.79
N LYS A 100 4.54 -0.21 -22.08
CA LYS A 100 5.07 -1.44 -21.43
C LYS A 100 5.39 -2.54 -22.43
N SER A 101 4.56 -2.69 -23.46
CA SER A 101 4.74 -3.67 -24.55
C SER A 101 6.00 -3.42 -25.38
N ALA A 102 6.39 -2.14 -25.57
CA ALA A 102 7.60 -1.77 -26.28
C ALA A 102 8.89 -2.04 -25.47
N LEU A 103 8.80 -2.03 -24.13
CA LEU A 103 9.92 -2.34 -23.24
C LEU A 103 10.15 -3.84 -23.05
N SER A 104 9.11 -4.68 -23.17
CA SER A 104 9.24 -6.15 -23.06
C SER A 104 9.99 -6.80 -24.24
N LEU A 105 10.26 -6.04 -25.31
CA LEU A 105 10.93 -6.52 -26.53
C LEU A 105 12.42 -6.13 -26.61
N LYS A 106 13.02 -5.64 -25.53
CA LYS A 106 14.43 -5.24 -25.47
C LYS A 106 15.16 -5.90 -24.31
#